data_AF-A0A8S4SJP1-F1
#
_entry.id   AF-A0A8S4SJP1-F1
#
_cell.length_a   1.000
_cell.length_b   1.000
_cell.length_c   1.000
_cell.angle_alpha   90.00
_cell.angle_beta   90.00
_cell.angle_gamma   90.00
#
_symmetry.space_group_name_H-M   'P 1'
#
loop_
_entity.id
_entity.type
_entity.pdbx_description
1 polymer ?
#
loop_
_entity_poly.entity_id
_entity_poly.type
_entity_poly.pdbx_seq_one_letter_code
_entity_poly.pdbx_strand_id
1 'polypeptide(L)'
;MASETKIKCCRTCLKEDSLMFDLFLERLESSNLADMLVSCTKLKIREDDSLPKQICRYCYNCLVSFSHFCNMAQKAEDKLKEAMLNSEGFNHNSEDLNQ
;
A
#
# COMPACT_ATOMS: atom_id res chain seq x y z
N MET A 1 4.78 -1.08 41.01
CA MET A 1 4.05 -0.47 39.88
C MET A 1 5.06 -0.30 38.77
N ALA A 2 5.06 -1.17 37.76
CA ALA A 2 5.99 -1.04 36.64
C ALA A 2 5.55 0.18 35.83
N SER A 3 6.38 1.21 35.73
CA SER A 3 6.16 2.30 34.79
C SER A 3 6.28 1.70 33.39
N GLU A 4 5.16 1.61 32.67
CA GLU A 4 5.17 1.25 31.26
C GLU A 4 5.97 2.31 30.49
N THR A 5 7.24 2.00 30.23
CA THR A 5 8.09 2.82 29.39
C THR A 5 7.52 2.79 27.98
N LYS A 6 6.83 3.86 27.58
CA LYS A 6 6.31 4.03 26.23
C LYS A 6 7.48 3.91 25.25
N ILE A 7 7.53 2.79 24.51
CA ILE A 7 8.61 2.51 23.55
C ILE A 7 8.56 3.59 22.45
N LYS A 8 9.55 4.48 22.43
CA LYS A 8 9.69 5.55 21.43
C LYS A 8 10.59 5.09 20.28
N CYS A 9 10.20 4.04 19.58
CA CYS A 9 10.92 3.58 18.40
C CYS A 9 10.02 3.47 17.16
N CYS A 10 10.64 3.32 16.00
CA CYS A 10 9.95 3.13 14.74
C CYS A 10 9.24 1.76 14.74
N ARG A 11 7.96 1.73 14.39
CA ARG A 11 7.14 0.51 14.30
C ARG A 11 7.71 -0.54 13.33
N THR A 12 8.49 -0.10 12.34
CA THR A 12 9.01 -0.97 11.28
C THR A 12 10.44 -1.44 11.55
N CYS A 13 11.35 -0.53 11.88
CA CYS A 13 12.78 -0.85 12.02
C CYS A 13 13.31 -0.83 13.45
N LEU A 14 12.45 -0.51 14.43
CA LEU A 14 12.78 -0.41 15.87
C LEU A 14 13.86 0.62 16.22
N LYS A 15 14.31 1.45 15.26
CA LYS A 15 15.26 2.54 15.50
C LYS A 15 14.54 3.77 16.06
N GLU A 16 15.26 4.53 16.85
CA GLU A 16 14.87 5.89 17.24
C GLU A 16 15.30 6.87 16.14
N ASP A 17 14.52 7.94 15.96
CA ASP A 17 14.82 9.02 15.03
C ASP A 17 14.32 10.32 15.67
N SER A 18 14.95 11.44 15.34
CA SER A 18 14.51 12.76 15.79
C SER A 18 13.20 13.18 15.12
N LEU A 19 12.91 12.63 13.94
CA LEU A 19 11.68 12.85 13.20
C LEU A 19 10.91 11.54 13.02
N MET A 20 9.73 11.51 13.62
CA MET A 20 8.80 10.39 13.59
C MET A 20 7.43 10.86 13.09
N PHE A 21 6.77 10.01 12.31
CA PHE A 21 5.46 10.26 11.73
C PHE A 21 4.44 9.33 12.38
N ASP A 22 3.30 9.88 12.79
CA ASP A 22 2.24 9.11 13.43
C ASP A 22 1.48 8.27 12.38
N LEU A 23 1.27 6.98 12.68
CA LEU A 23 0.67 6.03 11.76
C LEU A 23 -0.81 6.34 11.43
N PHE A 24 -1.54 6.93 12.39
CA PHE A 24 -2.99 7.12 12.32
C PHE A 24 -3.39 8.57 12.05
N LEU A 25 -2.50 9.53 12.31
CA LEU A 25 -2.73 10.94 12.04
C LEU A 25 -2.15 11.42 10.71
N GLU A 26 -1.00 10.90 10.29
CA GLU A 26 -0.37 11.31 9.04
C GLU A 26 -1.19 10.77 7.84
N ARG A 27 -1.51 11.66 6.90
CA ARG A 27 -2.37 11.38 5.74
C ARG A 27 -1.60 11.66 4.45
N LEU A 28 -1.67 10.73 3.51
CA LEU A 28 -1.20 10.89 2.14
C LEU A 28 -2.38 10.59 1.21
N GLU A 29 -2.79 11.58 0.43
CA GLU A 29 -4.00 11.50 -0.38
C GLU A 29 -5.21 11.11 0.50
N SER A 30 -5.84 9.97 0.21
CA SER A 30 -7.00 9.43 0.93
C SER A 30 -6.65 8.35 1.95
N SER A 31 -5.38 7.99 2.15
CA SER A 31 -4.94 6.91 3.05
C SER A 31 -4.06 7.43 4.18
N ASN A 32 -4.12 6.79 5.33
CA ASN A 32 -3.14 7.01 6.39
C ASN A 32 -1.97 6.03 6.28
N LEU A 33 -0.90 6.27 7.04
CA LEU A 33 0.28 5.40 7.01
C LEU A 33 0.01 3.99 7.53
N ALA A 34 -0.90 3.80 8.49
CA ALA A 34 -1.30 2.48 8.96
C ALA A 34 -1.93 1.66 7.83
N ASP A 35 -2.86 2.23 7.07
CA ASP A 35 -3.53 1.58 5.94
C ASP A 35 -2.53 1.19 4.85
N MET A 36 -1.61 2.09 4.53
CA MET A 36 -0.53 1.82 3.57
C MET A 36 0.34 0.65 4.05
N LEU A 37 0.72 0.63 5.32
CA LEU A 37 1.58 -0.42 5.88
C LEU A 37 0.87 -1.78 5.92
N VAL A 38 -0.42 -1.82 6.25
CA VAL A 38 -1.27 -3.02 6.16
C VAL A 38 -1.31 -3.53 4.72
N SER A 39 -1.63 -2.65 3.76
CA SER A 39 -1.72 -2.99 2.33
C SER A 39 -0.41 -3.58 1.79
N CYS A 40 0.73 -2.96 2.14
CA CYS A 40 2.04 -3.35 1.63
C CYS A 40 2.61 -4.64 2.26
N THR A 41 2.31 -4.94 3.53
CA THR A 41 3.02 -5.98 4.30
C THR A 41 2.13 -7.12 4.80
N LYS A 42 0.81 -6.97 4.70
CA LYS A 42 -0.19 -7.88 5.30
C LYS A 42 -0.12 -7.97 6.83
N LEU A 43 0.63 -7.09 7.49
CA LEU A 43 0.66 -6.99 8.94
C LEU A 43 -0.68 -6.47 9.46
N LYS A 44 -1.07 -6.90 10.68
CA LYS A 44 -2.19 -6.31 11.40
C LYS A 44 -1.67 -5.14 12.24
N ILE A 45 -2.17 -3.95 11.96
CA ILE A 45 -1.84 -2.73 12.70
C ILE A 45 -3.12 -2.22 13.31
N ARG A 46 -3.11 -1.97 14.62
CA ARG A 46 -4.29 -1.50 15.35
C ARG A 46 -3.93 -0.33 16.23
N GLU A 47 -4.83 0.65 16.33
CA GLU A 47 -4.61 1.82 17.19
C GLU A 47 -4.59 1.43 18.68
N ASP A 48 -5.32 0.37 19.04
CA ASP A 48 -5.43 -0.14 20.41
C ASP A 48 -4.32 -1.13 20.83
N ASP A 49 -3.39 -1.51 19.94
CA ASP A 49 -2.27 -2.38 20.31
C ASP A 49 -1.21 -1.66 21.19
N SER A 50 -0.41 -2.40 21.96
CA SER A 50 0.63 -1.84 22.83
C SER A 50 1.95 -1.56 22.12
N LEU A 51 1.96 -1.52 20.79
CA LEU A 51 3.16 -1.39 19.97
C LEU A 51 3.30 0.06 19.45
N PRO A 52 4.49 0.46 18.95
CA PRO A 52 4.72 1.84 18.53
C PRO A 52 3.74 2.32 17.45
N LYS A 53 3.25 3.56 17.59
CA LYS A 53 2.27 4.19 16.70
C LYS A 53 2.93 5.14 15.68
N GLN A 54 4.24 5.03 15.50
CA GLN A 54 5.03 5.97 14.73
C GLN A 54 6.08 5.26 13.88
N ILE A 55 6.48 5.87 12.78
CA ILE A 55 7.59 5.40 11.93
C ILE A 55 8.62 6.51 11.71
N CYS A 56 9.90 6.14 11.59
CA CYS A 56 10.95 7.09 11.27
C CYS A 56 10.89 7.53 9.81
N ARG A 57 11.55 8.65 9.49
CA ARG A 57 11.63 9.21 8.12
C ARG A 57 12.07 8.21 7.06
N TYR A 58 13.03 7.34 7.38
CA TYR A 58 13.50 6.34 6.43
C TYR A 58 12.40 5.33 6.07
N CYS A 59 11.72 4.78 7.09
CA CYS A 59 10.63 3.83 6.89
C CYS A 59 9.41 4.48 6.24
N TYR A 60 9.12 5.74 6.57
CA TYR A 60 8.10 6.54 5.89
C TYR A 60 8.38 6.62 4.39
N ASN A 61 9.55 7.13 3.99
CA ASN A 61 9.88 7.28 2.56
C ASN A 61 9.82 5.93 1.82
N CYS A 62 10.35 4.87 2.42
CA CYS A 62 10.29 3.52 1.87
C CYS A 62 8.85 3.03 1.66
N LEU A 63 7.99 3.22 2.67
CA LEU A 63 6.58 2.83 2.61
C LEU A 63 5.82 3.60 1.52
N VAL A 64 6.04 4.91 1.42
CA VAL A 64 5.40 5.75 0.40
C VAL A 64 5.82 5.32 -1.00
N SER A 65 7.12 5.15 -1.24
CA SER A 65 7.63 4.69 -2.53
C SER A 65 7.09 3.31 -2.91
N PHE A 66 7.05 2.38 -1.96
CA PHE A 66 6.55 1.04 -2.22
C PHE A 66 5.04 1.00 -2.45
N SER A 67 4.25 1.77 -1.68
CA SER A 67 2.81 1.89 -1.91
C SER A 67 2.50 2.48 -3.29
N HIS A 68 3.26 3.48 -3.73
CA HIS A 68 3.12 4.03 -5.08
C HIS A 68 3.42 2.96 -6.14
N PHE A 69 4.50 2.19 -5.95
CA PHE A 69 4.84 1.09 -6.85
C PHE A 69 3.71 0.05 -6.92
N CYS A 70 3.14 -0.38 -5.78
CA CYS A 70 2.00 -1.30 -5.75
C CYS A 70 0.80 -0.76 -6.54
N ASN A 71 0.45 0.51 -6.34
CA ASN A 71 -0.66 1.15 -7.07
C ASN A 71 -0.38 1.22 -8.58
N MET A 72 0.86 1.51 -8.97
CA MET A 72 1.27 1.59 -10.35
C MET A 72 1.23 0.20 -11.02
N ALA A 73 1.69 -0.84 -10.32
CA ALA A 73 1.62 -2.22 -10.79
C ALA A 73 0.18 -2.70 -10.95
N GLN A 74 -0.71 -2.41 -10.00
CA GLN A 74 -2.13 -2.76 -10.10
C GLN A 74 -2.81 -2.08 -11.29
N LYS A 75 -2.59 -0.77 -11.47
CA LYS A 75 -3.12 -0.04 -12.63
C LYS A 75 -2.60 -0.59 -13.96
N ALA A 76 -1.35 -1.05 -14.01
CA ALA A 76 -0.80 -1.66 -15.21
C ALA A 76 -1.47 -3.01 -15.51
N GLU A 77 -1.63 -3.85 -14.49
CA GLU A 77 -2.33 -5.14 -14.58
C GLU A 77 -3.78 -4.96 -15.08
N ASP A 78 -4.52 -4.01 -14.52
CA ASP A 78 -5.92 -3.75 -14.90
C ASP A 78 -6.01 -3.35 -16.38
N LYS A 79 -5.14 -2.43 -16.83
CA LYS A 79 -5.08 -2.00 -18.24
C LYS A 79 -4.69 -3.12 -19.19
N LEU A 80 -3.75 -3.98 -18.79
CA LEU A 80 -3.34 -5.12 -19.60
C LEU A 80 -4.48 -6.14 -19.76
N LYS A 81 -5.24 -6.40 -18.69
CA LYS A 81 -6.43 -7.27 -18.73
C LYS A 81 -7.53 -6.69 -19.61
N GLU A 82 -7.83 -5.39 -19.47
CA GLU A 82 -8.80 -4.69 -20.32
C GLU A 82 -8.41 -4.79 -21.80
N ALA A 83 -7.13 -4.60 -22.14
CA ALA A 83 -6.64 -4.72 -23.50
C ALA A 83 -6.80 -6.13 -24.08
N MET A 84 -6.58 -7.18 -23.26
CA MET A 84 -6.79 -8.58 -23.68
C MET A 84 -8.27 -8.86 -23.99
N LEU A 85 -9.19 -8.44 -23.10
CA LEU A 85 -10.63 -8.64 -23.31
C LEU A 85 -11.15 -7.93 -24.56
N ASN A 86 -10.64 -6.72 -24.85
CA ASN A 86 -11.04 -5.96 -26.03
C ASN A 86 -10.48 -6.54 -27.34
N SER A 87 -9.45 -7.39 -27.28
CA SER A 87 -8.84 -8.01 -28.46
C SER A 87 -9.56 -9.26 -28.98
N GLU A 88 -10.42 -9.89 -28.16
CA GLU A 88 -11.14 -11.12 -28.52
C GLU A 88 -12.50 -10.88 -29.20
N GLY A 89 -12.91 -9.61 -29.40
CA GLY A 89 -14.22 -9.24 -29.94
C GLY A 89 -14.36 -9.11 -31.47
N PHE A 90 -13.35 -9.47 -32.27
CA PHE A 90 -13.32 -9.16 -33.72
C PHE A 90 -12.97 -10.34 -34.65
N ASN A 91 -13.26 -11.59 -34.27
CA ASN A 91 -13.06 -12.76 -35.15
C ASN A 91 -14.28 -13.71 -35.20
N HIS A 92 -15.43 -13.24 -35.69
CA HIS A 92 -16.35 -14.12 -36.44
C HIS A 92 -17.37 -13.31 -37.26
N ASN A 93 -17.32 -13.45 -38.58
CA ASN A 93 -18.40 -13.37 -39.59
C ASN A 93 -17.96 -12.67 -40.87
N SER A 94 -17.28 -13.40 -41.76
CA SER A 94 -17.38 -13.14 -43.20
C SER A 94 -16.99 -14.38 -44.04
N GLU A 95 -17.67 -15.50 -43.82
CA GLU A 95 -17.78 -16.54 -44.85
C GLU A 95 -19.25 -17.00 -44.85
N ASP A 96 -20.06 -16.35 -45.70
CA ASP A 96 -21.07 -17.00 -46.55
C ASP A 96 -22.05 -15.96 -47.11
N LEU A 97 -21.92 -15.70 -48.41
CA LEU A 97 -23.02 -15.57 -49.38
C LEU A 97 -22.41 -15.36 -50.77
N ASN A 98 -21.87 -16.45 -51.32
CA ASN A 98 -21.78 -16.65 -52.76
C ASN A 98 -22.72 -17.82 -53.11
N GLN A 99 -23.97 -17.49 -53.46
CA GLN A 99 -24.78 -18.17 -54.49
C GLN A 99 -26.13 -17.48 -54.65
#